data_AF-A0A453GV74-F1
#
_entry.id   AF-A0A453GV74-F1
#
_cell.length_a   1.000
_cell.length_b   1.000
_cell.length_c   1.000
_cell.angle_alpha   90.00
_cell.angle_beta   90.00
_cell.angle_gamma   90.00
#
_symmetry.space_group_name_H-M   'P 1'
#
loop_
_entity.id
_entity.type
_entity.pdbx_description
1 polymer ?
#
loop_
_entity_poly.entity_id
_entity_poly.type
_entity_poly.pdbx_seq_one_letter_code
_entity_poly.pdbx_strand_id
1 'polypeptide(L)'
;MEDTQKFADSISGLALERETKANFSQFQEWLEAHKEYEAIVDGANIALYQQNFAEGGFSLVQLDAVVTELRDRYNGKWPLVILHNKRIAKLMETASNRHLIETWRVNGALYTSPSGSNDDWYWLYAAIGLNCLLVTNDEMRDHIFELLGSSSFFYKWKQRHRVKYTFNKGKAVLVLPPPYSSEIQESETGSWHVPIEEKSGDER
;
A
#
# COMPACT_ATOMS: atom_id res chain seq x y z
N MET A 1 12.91 6.16 -14.27
CA MET A 1 13.86 5.47 -13.39
C MET A 1 14.60 6.45 -12.49
N GLU A 2 15.21 7.50 -13.03
CA GLU A 2 15.90 8.52 -12.21
C GLU A 2 14.96 9.26 -11.24
N ASP A 3 13.75 9.64 -11.69
CA ASP A 3 12.77 10.33 -10.83
C ASP A 3 12.21 9.41 -9.72
N THR A 4 12.00 8.12 -10.01
CA THR A 4 11.55 7.14 -9.02
C THR A 4 12.59 6.94 -7.93
N GLN A 5 13.87 6.85 -8.29
CA GLN A 5 14.95 6.70 -7.32
C GLN A 5 15.08 7.96 -6.45
N LYS A 6 15.07 9.15 -7.05
CA LYS A 6 15.09 10.42 -6.29
C LYS A 6 13.91 10.51 -5.32
N PHE A 7 12.73 10.04 -5.74
CA PHE A 7 11.54 10.02 -4.89
C PHE A 7 11.68 9.01 -3.74
N ALA A 8 12.18 7.80 -4.01
CA ALA A 8 12.49 6.81 -2.99
C ALA A 8 13.51 7.35 -1.96
N ASP A 9 14.54 8.05 -2.42
CA ASP A 9 15.56 8.66 -1.56
C ASP A 9 14.96 9.79 -0.71
N SER A 10 14.03 10.57 -1.27
CA SER A 10 13.32 11.64 -0.55
C SER A 10 12.42 11.07 0.56
N ILE A 11 11.68 9.99 0.25
CA ILE A 11 10.86 9.25 1.22
C ILE A 11 11.76 8.69 2.32
N SER A 12 12.88 8.07 1.95
CA SER A 12 13.84 7.53 2.90
C SER A 12 14.40 8.60 3.82
N GLY A 13 14.74 9.78 3.29
CA GLY A 13 15.22 10.91 4.08
C GLY A 13 14.18 11.37 5.11
N LEU A 14 12.95 11.60 4.66
CA LEU A 14 11.85 12.02 5.54
C LEU A 14 11.48 10.96 6.60
N ALA A 15 11.48 9.69 6.21
CA ALA A 15 11.27 8.59 7.13
C ALA A 15 12.38 8.55 8.19
N LEU A 16 13.65 8.67 7.81
CA LEU A 16 14.79 8.67 8.76
C LEU A 16 14.82 9.88 9.71
N GLU A 17 14.16 10.99 9.37
CA GLU A 17 13.99 12.15 10.25
C GLU A 17 12.88 11.97 11.29
N ARG A 18 11.86 11.17 10.98
CA ARG A 18 10.63 11.02 11.78
C ARG A 18 10.55 9.69 12.51
N GLU A 19 11.12 8.67 11.93
CA GLU A 19 11.25 7.33 12.49
C GLU A 19 12.53 7.23 13.32
N THR A 20 12.56 6.24 14.20
CA THR A 20 13.85 5.85 14.79
C THR A 20 14.74 5.33 13.67
N LYS A 21 15.88 6.00 13.41
CA LYS A 21 16.80 5.67 12.29
C LYS A 21 17.09 4.16 12.19
N ALA A 22 17.34 3.51 13.33
CA ALA A 22 17.60 2.07 13.37
C ALA A 22 16.42 1.22 12.86
N ASN A 23 15.17 1.59 13.18
CA ASN A 23 13.98 0.84 12.77
C ASN A 23 13.78 0.89 11.26
N PHE A 24 13.89 2.09 10.68
CA PHE A 24 13.66 2.26 9.25
C PHE A 24 14.83 1.68 8.44
N SER A 25 16.08 1.88 8.84
CA SER A 25 17.23 1.26 8.16
C SER A 25 17.17 -0.27 8.18
N GLN A 26 16.73 -0.88 9.29
CA GLN A 26 16.50 -2.32 9.35
C GLN A 26 15.47 -2.80 8.33
N PHE A 27 14.40 -2.02 8.12
CA PHE A 27 13.41 -2.32 7.09
C PHE A 27 14.00 -2.21 5.68
N GLN A 28 14.81 -1.19 5.40
CA GLN A 28 15.47 -1.03 4.11
C GLN A 28 16.36 -2.22 3.78
N GLU A 29 17.19 -2.65 4.73
CA GLU A 29 18.04 -3.85 4.58
C GLU A 29 17.22 -5.11 4.38
N TRP A 30 16.12 -5.26 5.13
CA TRP A 30 15.23 -6.41 4.98
C TRP A 30 14.57 -6.45 3.60
N LEU A 31 14.08 -5.31 3.11
CA LEU A 31 13.42 -5.20 1.80
C LEU A 31 14.42 -5.43 0.65
N GLU A 32 15.66 -4.96 0.79
CA GLU A 32 16.72 -5.20 -0.18
C GLU A 32 17.02 -6.69 -0.36
N ALA A 33 16.86 -7.49 0.71
CA ALA A 33 16.99 -8.94 0.67
C ALA A 33 15.74 -9.66 0.12
N HIS A 34 14.59 -8.97 -0.02
CA HIS A 34 13.28 -9.51 -0.41
C HIS A 34 12.61 -8.61 -1.47
N LYS A 35 13.09 -8.65 -2.72
CA LYS A 35 12.65 -7.71 -3.77
C LYS A 35 11.52 -8.19 -4.67
N GLU A 36 11.06 -9.42 -4.50
CA GLU A 36 10.18 -10.08 -5.48
C GLU A 36 8.70 -9.93 -5.12
N TYR A 37 8.22 -8.69 -4.96
CA TYR A 37 6.80 -8.42 -4.69
C TYR A 37 6.14 -7.65 -5.83
N GLU A 38 5.03 -8.21 -6.33
CA GLU A 38 4.17 -7.56 -7.34
C GLU A 38 3.22 -6.52 -6.72
N ALA A 39 2.96 -6.66 -5.40
CA ALA A 39 2.07 -5.78 -4.66
C ALA A 39 2.47 -5.66 -3.19
N ILE A 40 2.37 -4.44 -2.67
CA ILE A 40 2.42 -4.09 -1.25
C ILE A 40 1.00 -3.84 -0.76
N VAL A 41 0.71 -4.29 0.45
CA VAL A 41 -0.62 -4.25 1.07
C VAL A 41 -0.55 -3.44 2.35
N ASP A 42 -1.31 -2.35 2.39
CA ASP A 42 -1.57 -1.58 3.62
C ASP A 42 -2.56 -2.36 4.50
N GLY A 43 -2.00 -3.17 5.40
CA GLY A 43 -2.79 -4.12 6.16
C GLY A 43 -3.75 -3.45 7.13
N ALA A 44 -3.38 -2.29 7.69
CA ALA A 44 -4.21 -1.59 8.66
C ALA A 44 -5.43 -0.97 7.98
N ASN A 45 -5.23 -0.32 6.83
CA ASN A 45 -6.31 0.27 6.04
C ASN A 45 -7.35 -0.77 5.64
N ILE A 46 -6.92 -1.92 5.11
CA ILE A 46 -7.82 -3.01 4.69
C ILE A 46 -8.57 -3.62 5.86
N ALA A 47 -7.88 -3.96 6.94
CA ALA A 47 -8.50 -4.64 8.08
C ALA A 47 -9.46 -3.74 8.88
N LEU A 48 -9.38 -2.41 8.72
CA LEU A 48 -10.27 -1.44 9.36
C LEU A 48 -11.37 -0.92 8.42
N TYR A 49 -11.36 -1.34 7.16
CA TYR A 49 -12.32 -0.85 6.16
C TYR A 49 -13.77 -1.23 6.50
N GLN A 50 -14.62 -0.22 6.64
CA GLN A 50 -16.04 -0.34 7.03
C GLN A 50 -16.27 -1.06 8.39
N GLN A 51 -15.29 -0.97 9.30
CA GLN A 51 -15.36 -1.57 10.64
C GLN A 51 -15.79 -0.58 11.74
N ASN A 52 -16.46 0.52 11.40
CA ASN A 52 -16.81 1.60 12.34
C ASN A 52 -18.14 1.37 13.11
N PHE A 53 -18.53 0.11 13.33
CA PHE A 53 -19.75 -0.26 14.09
C PHE A 53 -19.40 -0.74 15.51
N ALA A 54 -20.39 -0.92 16.39
CA ALA A 54 -20.18 -1.18 17.82
C ALA A 54 -19.34 -2.44 18.13
N GLU A 55 -19.45 -3.48 17.29
CA GLU A 55 -18.65 -4.70 17.36
C GLU A 55 -17.54 -4.74 16.29
N GLY A 56 -17.39 -3.63 15.56
CA GLY A 56 -16.44 -3.49 14.48
C GLY A 56 -15.02 -3.49 15.02
N GLY A 57 -14.14 -4.18 14.30
CA GLY A 57 -12.80 -4.44 14.78
C GLY A 57 -11.84 -4.71 13.64
N PHE A 58 -10.60 -5.05 14.01
CA PHE A 58 -9.58 -5.38 13.03
C PHE A 58 -9.90 -6.73 12.39
N SER A 59 -10.28 -6.73 11.12
CA SER A 59 -10.71 -7.91 10.37
C SER A 59 -9.57 -8.54 9.60
N LEU A 60 -8.98 -9.59 10.17
CA LEU A 60 -7.96 -10.39 9.47
C LEU A 60 -8.56 -11.15 8.27
N VAL A 61 -9.86 -11.44 8.30
CA VAL A 61 -10.58 -12.09 7.20
C VAL A 61 -10.65 -11.20 5.96
N GLN A 62 -10.91 -9.89 6.13
CA GLN A 62 -10.88 -8.93 5.02
C GLN A 62 -9.48 -8.83 4.41
N LEU A 63 -8.46 -8.79 5.26
CA LEU A 63 -7.07 -8.74 4.82
C LEU A 63 -6.66 -10.00 4.07
N ASP A 64 -7.03 -11.18 4.56
CA ASP A 64 -6.77 -12.45 3.90
C ASP A 64 -7.49 -12.59 2.56
N ALA A 65 -8.70 -12.04 2.43
CA ALA A 65 -9.41 -12.01 1.17
C ALA A 65 -8.66 -11.17 0.11
N VAL A 66 -8.05 -10.04 0.50
CA VAL A 66 -7.20 -9.24 -0.40
C VAL A 66 -5.92 -10.01 -0.76
N VAL A 67 -5.25 -10.62 0.23
CA VAL A 67 -4.04 -11.43 -0.02
C VAL A 67 -4.35 -12.58 -0.98
N THR A 68 -5.48 -13.27 -0.80
CA THR A 68 -5.91 -14.38 -1.66
C THR A 68 -6.19 -13.91 -3.08
N GLU A 69 -6.95 -12.82 -3.26
CA GLU A 69 -7.23 -12.25 -4.59
C GLU A 69 -5.94 -11.82 -5.32
N LEU A 70 -4.96 -11.25 -4.59
CA LEU A 70 -3.66 -10.93 -5.17
C LEU A 70 -2.88 -12.18 -5.57
N ARG A 71 -2.86 -13.22 -4.74
CA ARG A 71 -2.19 -14.48 -5.07
C ARG A 71 -2.80 -15.13 -6.30
N ASP A 72 -4.12 -15.17 -6.41
CA ASP A 72 -4.83 -15.71 -7.59
C ASP A 72 -4.46 -14.94 -8.86
N ARG A 73 -4.37 -13.60 -8.76
CA ARG A 73 -3.97 -12.73 -9.86
C ARG A 73 -2.51 -12.88 -10.28
N TYR A 74 -1.61 -13.14 -9.34
CA TYR A 74 -0.16 -13.19 -9.55
C TYR A 74 0.41 -14.61 -9.47
N ASN A 75 -0.34 -15.61 -9.96
CA ASN A 75 0.12 -16.99 -10.10
C ASN A 75 0.68 -17.60 -8.80
N GLY A 76 0.04 -17.28 -7.67
CA GLY A 76 0.39 -17.78 -6.35
C GLY A 76 1.48 -16.97 -5.62
N LYS A 77 2.09 -15.96 -6.27
CA LYS A 77 3.07 -15.06 -5.64
C LYS A 77 2.44 -14.32 -4.48
N TRP A 78 3.17 -14.26 -3.36
CA TRP A 78 2.71 -13.56 -2.17
C TRP A 78 2.88 -12.05 -2.32
N PRO A 79 1.87 -11.24 -1.95
CA PRO A 79 2.09 -9.82 -1.72
C PRO A 79 2.82 -9.60 -0.39
N LEU A 80 3.42 -8.43 -0.21
CA LEU A 80 3.97 -8.02 1.09
C LEU A 80 2.91 -7.24 1.89
N VAL A 81 2.46 -7.81 2.98
CA VAL A 81 1.59 -7.13 3.95
C VAL A 81 2.44 -6.35 4.94
N ILE A 82 2.15 -5.06 5.11
CA ILE A 82 2.73 -4.22 6.16
C ILE A 82 1.70 -4.04 7.28
N LEU A 83 2.08 -4.38 8.52
CA LEU A 83 1.23 -4.20 9.70
C LEU A 83 2.01 -3.79 10.94
N HIS A 84 1.46 -2.89 11.74
CA HIS A 84 2.07 -2.53 13.02
C HIS A 84 2.08 -3.70 14.03
N ASN A 85 3.20 -3.91 14.73
CA ASN A 85 3.43 -5.04 15.66
C ASN A 85 2.36 -5.17 16.78
N LYS A 86 1.85 -4.04 17.33
CA LYS A 86 0.76 -3.98 18.31
C LYS A 86 -0.52 -4.67 17.82
N ARG A 87 -0.82 -4.56 16.52
CA ARG A 87 -1.98 -5.25 15.91
C ARG A 87 -1.74 -6.75 15.90
N ILE A 88 -0.55 -7.18 15.49
CA ILE A 88 -0.16 -8.59 15.45
C ILE A 88 -0.24 -9.22 16.85
N ALA A 89 0.28 -8.56 17.88
CA ALA A 89 0.24 -9.08 19.25
C ALA A 89 -1.19 -9.46 19.68
N LYS A 90 -2.16 -8.57 19.45
CA LYS A 90 -3.58 -8.82 19.74
C LYS A 90 -4.18 -9.93 18.87
N LEU A 91 -3.86 -9.97 17.58
CA LEU A 91 -4.40 -10.99 16.67
C LEU A 91 -3.91 -12.40 17.02
N MET A 92 -2.67 -12.52 17.50
CA MET A 92 -2.06 -13.81 17.87
C MET A 92 -2.70 -14.46 19.11
N GLU A 93 -3.55 -13.75 19.85
CA GLU A 93 -4.34 -14.30 20.96
C GLU A 93 -5.38 -15.33 20.46
N THR A 94 -5.84 -15.19 19.21
CA THR A 94 -6.78 -16.14 18.58
C THR A 94 -6.01 -17.20 17.79
N ALA A 95 -6.32 -18.48 18.02
CA ALA A 95 -5.58 -19.59 17.41
C ALA A 95 -5.67 -19.65 15.87
N SER A 96 -6.83 -19.37 15.30
CA SER A 96 -7.00 -19.32 13.83
C SER A 96 -6.18 -18.19 13.19
N ASN A 97 -6.23 -16.99 13.79
CA ASN A 97 -5.43 -15.85 13.34
C ASN A 97 -3.94 -16.13 13.44
N ARG A 98 -3.50 -16.80 14.52
CA ARG A 98 -2.11 -17.19 14.73
C ARG A 98 -1.59 -18.05 13.57
N HIS A 99 -2.33 -19.09 13.21
CA HIS A 99 -1.95 -19.97 12.11
C HIS A 99 -1.80 -19.22 10.78
N LEU A 100 -2.71 -18.29 10.51
CA LEU A 100 -2.67 -17.47 9.30
C LEU A 100 -1.47 -16.51 9.27
N ILE A 101 -1.23 -15.79 10.38
CA ILE A 101 -0.10 -14.87 10.51
C ILE A 101 1.25 -15.62 10.40
N GLU A 102 1.36 -16.80 11.02
CA GLU A 102 2.54 -17.65 10.90
C GLU A 102 2.75 -18.12 9.45
N THR A 103 1.67 -18.47 8.75
CA THR A 103 1.73 -18.80 7.32
C THR A 103 2.30 -17.63 6.51
N TRP A 104 1.84 -16.40 6.73
CA TRP A 104 2.37 -15.23 6.03
C TRP A 104 3.85 -14.99 6.36
N ARG A 105 4.26 -15.12 7.63
CA ARG A 105 5.66 -14.97 8.05
C ARG A 105 6.59 -15.96 7.36
N VAL A 106 6.23 -17.25 7.35
CA VAL A 106 7.05 -18.31 6.74
C VAL A 106 7.20 -18.10 5.22
N ASN A 107 6.20 -17.50 4.58
CA ASN A 107 6.24 -17.18 3.16
C ASN A 107 6.84 -15.80 2.84
N GLY A 108 7.38 -15.08 3.83
CA GLY A 108 7.89 -13.73 3.65
C GLY A 108 6.82 -12.71 3.24
N ALA A 109 5.54 -13.00 3.48
CA ALA A 109 4.41 -12.18 3.04
C ALA A 109 3.97 -11.13 4.07
N LEU A 110 4.69 -10.99 5.20
CA LEU A 110 4.35 -10.08 6.28
C LEU A 110 5.61 -9.42 6.84
N TYR A 111 5.63 -8.09 6.83
CA TYR A 111 6.56 -7.29 7.62
C TYR A 111 5.80 -6.58 8.74
N THR A 112 6.38 -6.60 9.94
CA THR A 112 5.77 -5.95 11.10
C THR A 112 6.50 -4.68 11.47
N SER A 113 5.87 -3.51 11.31
CA SER A 113 6.49 -2.25 11.73
C SER A 113 6.60 -2.19 13.27
N PRO A 114 7.71 -1.65 13.79
CA PRO A 114 7.99 -1.64 15.23
C PRO A 114 7.13 -0.64 15.99
N SER A 115 7.13 -0.76 17.32
CA SER A 115 6.35 0.12 18.18
C SER A 115 6.82 1.57 18.08
N GLY A 116 5.88 2.50 17.85
CA GLY A 116 6.17 3.92 17.76
C GLY A 116 6.52 4.40 16.36
N SER A 117 6.53 3.48 15.39
CA SER A 117 6.65 3.80 13.97
C SER A 117 5.30 4.06 13.33
N ASN A 118 5.27 4.95 12.34
CA ASN A 118 4.15 5.06 11.42
C ASN A 118 4.34 4.04 10.28
N ASP A 119 3.40 3.10 10.14
CA ASP A 119 3.39 2.10 9.07
C ASP A 119 3.28 2.72 7.67
N ASP A 120 2.79 3.96 7.55
CA ASP A 120 2.74 4.72 6.30
C ASP A 120 4.07 4.79 5.56
N TRP A 121 5.15 5.04 6.30
CA TRP A 121 6.49 5.11 5.71
C TRP A 121 6.94 3.78 5.12
N TYR A 122 6.50 2.66 5.69
CA TYR A 122 6.98 1.32 5.34
C TYR A 122 6.31 0.84 4.06
N TRP A 123 4.98 0.87 3.99
CA TRP A 123 4.29 0.44 2.77
C TRP A 123 4.55 1.39 1.60
N LEU A 124 4.71 2.69 1.87
CA LEU A 124 4.99 3.68 0.84
C LEU A 124 6.39 3.50 0.26
N TYR A 125 7.40 3.41 1.13
CA TYR A 125 8.77 3.16 0.71
C TYR A 125 8.91 1.84 -0.06
N ALA A 126 8.26 0.77 0.41
CA ALA A 126 8.32 -0.52 -0.29
C ALA A 126 7.71 -0.45 -1.69
N ALA A 127 6.53 0.15 -1.83
CA ALA A 127 5.85 0.21 -3.13
C ALA A 127 6.63 1.07 -4.14
N ILE A 128 7.25 2.17 -3.69
CA ILE A 128 8.07 3.03 -4.54
C ILE A 128 9.39 2.33 -4.90
N GLY A 129 10.10 1.79 -3.89
CA GLY A 129 11.42 1.18 -4.06
C GLY A 129 11.39 -0.08 -4.93
N LEU A 130 10.32 -0.86 -4.84
CA LEU A 130 10.09 -2.04 -5.69
C LEU A 130 9.35 -1.73 -6.99
N ASN A 131 8.87 -0.49 -7.17
CA ASN A 131 8.10 -0.06 -8.32
C ASN A 131 6.93 -1.01 -8.65
N CYS A 132 6.13 -1.34 -7.62
CA CYS A 132 5.04 -2.31 -7.70
C CYS A 132 3.71 -1.72 -7.21
N LEU A 133 2.63 -2.51 -7.23
CA LEU A 133 1.31 -2.00 -6.84
C LEU A 133 1.24 -1.73 -5.34
N LEU A 134 0.45 -0.73 -4.95
CA LEU A 134 0.11 -0.44 -3.56
C LEU A 134 -1.40 -0.60 -3.36
N VAL A 135 -1.81 -1.57 -2.55
CA VAL A 135 -3.22 -1.79 -2.23
C VAL A 135 -3.58 -1.03 -0.96
N THR A 136 -4.26 0.10 -1.15
CA THR A 136 -4.79 0.94 -0.07
C THR A 136 -5.94 1.82 -0.59
N ASN A 137 -6.92 2.07 0.28
CA ASN A 137 -7.95 3.10 0.08
C ASN A 137 -7.56 4.43 0.73
N ASP A 138 -6.38 4.52 1.33
CA ASP A 138 -5.86 5.78 1.82
C ASP A 138 -5.74 6.80 0.67
N GLU A 139 -6.19 8.02 0.92
CA GLU A 139 -6.14 9.09 -0.08
C GLU A 139 -4.75 9.74 -0.16
N MET A 140 -3.87 9.44 0.80
CA MET A 140 -2.50 9.92 0.92
C MET A 140 -2.48 11.45 0.86
N ARG A 141 -3.30 12.08 1.71
CA ARG A 141 -3.54 13.53 1.77
C ARG A 141 -2.94 14.21 3.00
N ASP A 142 -2.39 13.44 3.93
CA ASP A 142 -1.88 13.97 5.19
C ASP A 142 -0.58 14.76 5.00
N HIS A 143 -0.17 15.52 6.03
CA HIS A 143 1.04 16.35 6.03
C HIS A 143 2.32 15.60 5.63
N ILE A 144 2.37 14.28 5.82
CA ILE A 144 3.45 13.41 5.33
C ILE A 144 3.58 13.49 3.81
N PHE A 145 2.46 13.48 3.09
CA PHE A 145 2.43 13.51 1.62
C PHE A 145 2.57 14.91 1.07
N GLU A 146 2.19 15.95 1.84
CA GLU A 146 2.51 17.35 1.50
C GLU A 146 4.02 17.60 1.52
N LEU A 147 4.79 16.93 2.39
CA LEU A 147 6.25 17.04 2.49
C LEU A 147 7.00 16.35 1.36
N LEU A 148 6.35 15.39 0.68
CA LEU A 148 6.85 14.80 -0.57
C LEU A 148 6.78 15.79 -1.76
N GLY A 149 6.41 17.03 -1.45
CA GLY A 149 6.14 18.12 -2.36
C GLY A 149 4.82 17.87 -3.08
N SER A 150 4.18 18.96 -3.50
CA SER A 150 3.15 18.97 -4.54
C SER A 150 3.76 18.58 -5.90
N SER A 151 4.62 17.57 -5.92
CA SER A 151 5.31 17.10 -7.09
C SER A 151 4.29 16.37 -7.95
N SER A 152 4.17 16.80 -9.21
CA SER A 152 3.41 16.09 -10.23
C SER A 152 3.78 14.61 -10.26
N PHE A 153 5.02 14.26 -9.90
CA PHE A 153 5.48 12.88 -9.76
C PHE A 153 4.66 12.04 -8.79
N PHE A 154 4.46 12.46 -7.53
CA PHE A 154 3.74 11.62 -6.56
C PHE A 154 2.29 11.38 -6.98
N TYR A 155 1.65 12.40 -7.53
CA TYR A 155 0.30 12.28 -8.08
C TYR A 155 0.25 11.23 -9.20
N LYS A 156 1.17 11.31 -10.16
CA LYS A 156 1.30 10.35 -11.27
C LYS A 156 1.61 8.94 -10.77
N TRP A 157 2.54 8.83 -9.84
CA TRP A 157 2.90 7.56 -9.19
C TRP A 157 1.68 6.95 -8.51
N LYS A 158 0.94 7.73 -7.72
CA LYS A 158 -0.28 7.29 -7.05
C LYS A 158 -1.33 6.80 -8.05
N GLN A 159 -1.57 7.53 -9.14
CA GLN A 159 -2.50 7.08 -10.18
C GLN A 159 -2.09 5.75 -10.83
N ARG A 160 -0.77 5.52 -11.00
CA ARG A 160 -0.24 4.36 -11.70
C ARG A 160 -0.06 3.11 -10.83
N HIS A 161 0.06 3.27 -9.52
CA HIS A 161 0.40 2.19 -8.58
C HIS A 161 -0.68 1.91 -7.53
N ARG A 162 -1.52 2.89 -7.16
CA ARG A 162 -2.55 2.68 -6.13
C ARG A 162 -3.69 1.82 -6.66
N VAL A 163 -3.87 0.67 -6.04
CA VAL A 163 -5.02 -0.22 -6.21
C VAL A 163 -6.01 0.09 -5.10
N LYS A 164 -7.21 0.56 -5.48
CA LYS A 164 -8.33 0.68 -4.53
C LYS A 164 -8.99 -0.68 -4.34
N TYR A 165 -9.71 -0.85 -3.24
CA TYR A 165 -10.44 -2.07 -2.99
C TYR A 165 -11.83 -1.81 -2.42
N THR A 166 -12.73 -2.77 -2.63
CA THR A 166 -14.01 -2.85 -1.95
C THR A 166 -14.34 -4.30 -1.65
N PHE A 167 -15.42 -4.56 -0.95
CA PHE A 167 -15.87 -5.91 -0.63
C PHE A 167 -17.29 -6.13 -1.13
N ASN A 168 -17.49 -7.23 -1.88
CA ASN A 168 -18.81 -7.66 -2.31
C ASN A 168 -19.08 -9.06 -1.74
N LYS A 169 -20.09 -9.16 -0.84
CA LYS A 169 -20.46 -10.41 -0.16
C LYS A 169 -19.25 -11.14 0.45
N GLY A 170 -18.34 -10.38 1.08
CA GLY A 170 -17.13 -10.90 1.74
C GLY A 170 -15.95 -11.20 0.80
N LYS A 171 -16.10 -11.06 -0.52
CA LYS A 171 -14.99 -11.19 -1.48
C LYS A 171 -14.35 -9.83 -1.74
N ALA A 172 -13.02 -9.79 -1.74
CA ALA A 172 -12.28 -8.61 -2.14
C ALA A 172 -12.48 -8.33 -3.64
N VAL A 173 -12.68 -7.06 -3.98
CA VAL A 173 -12.73 -6.57 -5.36
C VAL A 173 -11.68 -5.48 -5.49
N LEU A 174 -10.67 -5.73 -6.31
CA LEU A 174 -9.57 -4.79 -6.55
C LEU A 174 -9.85 -3.94 -7.78
N VAL A 175 -9.76 -2.62 -7.62
CA VAL A 175 -9.85 -1.63 -8.68
C VAL A 175 -8.43 -1.23 -9.06
N LEU A 176 -7.92 -1.85 -10.13
CA LEU A 176 -6.57 -1.61 -10.63
C LEU A 176 -6.44 -0.22 -11.27
N PRO A 177 -5.23 0.38 -11.23
CA PRO A 177 -4.88 1.52 -12.06
C PRO A 177 -5.27 1.31 -13.54
N PRO A 178 -5.77 2.35 -14.22
CA PRO A 178 -6.04 2.27 -15.65
C PRO A 178 -4.75 1.98 -16.43
N PRO A 179 -4.83 1.29 -17.59
CA PRO A 179 -3.67 1.01 -18.43
C PRO A 179 -3.17 2.26 -19.19
N TYR A 180 -3.79 3.42 -18.97
CA TYR A 180 -3.46 4.70 -19.58
C TYR A 180 -3.33 5.78 -18.51
N SER A 181 -2.54 6.82 -18.79
CA SER A 181 -2.41 7.99 -17.91
C SER A 181 -3.50 9.01 -18.20
N SER A 182 -4.11 9.56 -17.15
CA SER A 182 -5.05 10.69 -17.28
C SER A 182 -4.29 12.01 -17.32
N GLU A 183 -3.52 12.21 -18.40
CA GLU A 183 -2.72 13.41 -18.65
C GLU A 183 -3.03 14.00 -20.03
N ILE A 184 -2.58 15.24 -20.25
CA ILE A 184 -2.56 15.82 -21.59
C ILE A 184 -1.60 14.99 -22.44
N GLN A 185 -2.08 14.46 -23.55
CA GLN A 185 -1.32 13.57 -24.43
C GLN A 185 -1.46 14.00 -25.89
N GLU A 186 -0.33 13.99 -26.61
CA GLU A 186 -0.28 14.14 -28.05
C GLU A 186 0.12 12.79 -28.67
N SER A 187 -0.68 12.31 -29.61
CA SER A 187 -0.37 11.09 -30.39
C SER A 187 0.73 11.37 -31.42
N GLU A 188 1.40 10.33 -31.91
CA GLU A 188 2.38 10.44 -33.02
C GLU A 188 1.79 11.07 -34.30
N THR A 189 0.47 10.98 -34.51
CA THR A 189 -0.23 11.58 -35.66
C THR A 189 -0.73 13.01 -35.39
N GLY A 190 -0.32 13.65 -34.28
CA GLY A 190 -0.66 15.04 -33.94
C GLY A 190 -2.07 15.25 -33.35
N SER A 191 -2.78 14.19 -32.95
CA SER A 191 -4.05 14.30 -32.21
C SER A 191 -3.82 14.57 -30.73
N TRP A 192 -4.54 15.54 -30.18
CA TRP A 192 -4.46 15.95 -28.77
C TRP A 192 -5.62 15.40 -27.95
N HIS A 193 -5.30 14.86 -26.77
CA HIS A 193 -6.26 14.40 -25.77
C HIS A 193 -6.04 15.19 -24.48
N VAL A 194 -7.10 15.83 -23.98
CA VAL A 194 -7.06 16.67 -22.78
C VAL A 194 -8.10 16.14 -21.79
N PRO A 195 -7.69 15.50 -20.69
CA PRO A 195 -8.61 15.01 -19.68
C PRO A 195 -9.21 16.18 -18.89
N ILE A 196 -10.49 16.05 -18.53
CA ILE A 196 -11.19 17.02 -17.68
C ILE A 196 -11.31 16.39 -16.29
N GLU A 197 -11.01 17.18 -15.25
CA GLU A 197 -11.18 16.73 -13.87
C GLU A 197 -12.69 16.58 -13.58
N GLU A 198 -13.13 15.35 -13.30
CA GLU A 198 -14.47 15.12 -12.80
C GLU A 198 -14.53 15.62 -11.35
N LYS A 199 -15.31 16.67 -11.11
CA LYS A 199 -15.71 17.01 -9.74
C LYS A 199 -16.51 15.82 -9.21
N SER A 200 -15.94 15.08 -8.26
CA SER A 200 -16.70 14.12 -7.46
C SER A 200 -17.95 14.84 -6.95
N GLY A 201 -19.12 14.42 -7.41
CA GLY A 201 -20.38 15.00 -6.96
C GLY A 201 -20.44 14.94 -5.44
N ASP A 202 -20.92 16.02 -4.82
CA ASP A 202 -21.30 16.02 -3.41
C ASP A 202 -22.25 14.83 -3.17
N GLU A 203 -21.73 13.74 -2.63
CA GLU A 203 -22.54 12.70 -2.00
C GLU A 203 -23.12 13.35 -0.73
N ARG A 204 -24.34 13.88 -0.88
CA ARG A 204 -25.21 14.32 0.21
C ARG A 204 -25.76 13.14 0.99
#